data_AF-A0A953YYF5-F1
#
_entry.id   AF-A0A953YYF5-F1
#
_cell.length_a   1.000
_cell.length_b   1.000
_cell.length_c   1.000
_cell.angle_alpha   90.00
_cell.angle_beta   90.00
_cell.angle_gamma   90.00
#
_symmetry.space_group_name_H-M   'P 1'
#
loop_
_entity.id
_entity.type
_entity.pdbx_description
1 polymer ?
#
loop_
_entity_poly.entity_id
_entity_poly.type
_entity_poly.pdbx_seq_one_letter_code
_entity_poly.pdbx_strand_id
1 'polypeptide(L)'
;MIRQFLLLALICAGMAGVASAQMSGTYTVNNAGGANFTSLGAAFTALETQGVNGAVVIEIYDDGGTYTTTNEYALGTGNGTTTAAAVSGLSATNTLTIRAASGENPVFSGSSAISKFGTSYTGT
;
A
#
# COMPACT_ATOMS: atom_id res chain seq x y z
N MET A 1 11.07 7.10 -55.70
CA MET A 1 11.70 7.78 -54.55
C MET A 1 10.62 8.32 -53.59
N ILE A 2 9.95 7.46 -52.82
CA ILE A 2 8.87 7.88 -51.87
C ILE A 2 9.10 7.35 -50.44
N ARG A 3 10.26 6.74 -50.17
CA ARG A 3 10.61 6.11 -48.88
C ARG A 3 11.13 7.08 -47.80
N GLN A 4 10.71 8.36 -47.78
CA GLN A 4 11.28 9.37 -46.86
C GLN A 4 10.25 10.35 -46.26
N PHE A 5 8.99 9.96 -46.16
CA PHE A 5 7.98 10.76 -45.41
C PHE A 5 7.36 10.04 -44.22
N LEU A 6 7.79 8.80 -43.93
CA LEU A 6 7.28 8.01 -42.80
C LEU A 6 8.34 7.86 -41.71
N LEU A 7 8.97 8.95 -41.28
CA LEU A 7 9.98 8.92 -40.20
C LEU A 7 9.76 9.97 -39.09
N LEU A 8 8.60 10.63 -39.01
CA LEU A 8 8.35 11.68 -38.01
C LEU A 8 7.24 11.37 -36.99
N ALA A 9 6.71 10.14 -36.95
CA ALA A 9 5.67 9.75 -35.99
C ALA A 9 6.16 8.75 -34.91
N LEU A 10 7.42 8.33 -34.93
CA LEU A 10 7.94 7.27 -34.05
C LEU A 10 8.99 7.76 -33.04
N ILE A 11 8.81 8.97 -32.48
CA ILE A 11 9.69 9.48 -31.41
C ILE A 11 8.93 9.89 -30.13
N CYS A 12 7.59 9.75 -30.09
CA CYS A 12 6.82 10.05 -28.86
C CYS A 12 6.40 8.82 -28.04
N ALA A 13 6.79 7.59 -28.43
CA ALA A 13 6.44 6.38 -27.68
C ALA A 13 7.40 6.07 -26.51
N GLY A 14 8.32 6.97 -26.18
CA GLY A 14 9.43 6.69 -25.26
C GLY A 14 9.15 6.85 -23.76
N MET A 15 8.04 7.48 -23.35
CA MET A 15 7.69 7.61 -21.94
C MET A 15 6.19 7.48 -21.74
N ALA A 16 5.67 6.25 -21.90
CA ALA A 16 4.51 5.87 -21.10
C ALA A 16 5.00 5.78 -19.65
N GLY A 17 5.08 6.93 -18.96
CA GLY A 17 5.20 6.93 -17.51
C GLY A 17 4.04 6.08 -16.99
N VAL A 18 4.35 4.98 -16.29
CA VAL A 18 3.34 4.26 -15.53
C VAL A 18 2.77 5.27 -14.55
N ALA A 19 1.57 5.78 -14.84
CA ALA A 19 0.86 6.62 -13.90
C ALA A 19 0.54 5.73 -12.71
N SER A 20 1.38 5.74 -11.68
CA SER A 20 1.07 5.11 -10.41
C SER A 20 -0.11 5.87 -9.83
N ALA A 21 -1.28 5.26 -9.86
CA ALA A 21 -2.46 5.82 -9.22
C ALA A 21 -2.28 5.70 -7.71
N GLN A 22 -2.33 6.84 -7.01
CA GLN A 22 -2.27 6.85 -5.55
C GLN A 22 -3.51 6.18 -4.95
N MET A 23 -3.35 5.58 -3.78
CA MET A 23 -4.44 4.84 -3.13
C MET A 23 -5.55 5.76 -2.65
N SER A 24 -6.81 5.32 -2.86
CA SER A 24 -8.02 5.96 -2.31
C SER A 24 -9.18 4.95 -2.29
N GLY A 25 -10.02 5.02 -1.26
CA GLY A 25 -11.16 4.12 -1.07
C GLY A 25 -10.85 2.91 -0.18
N THR A 26 -11.68 1.87 -0.31
CA THR A 26 -11.58 0.65 0.49
C THR A 26 -10.75 -0.41 -0.22
N TYR A 27 -9.80 -0.99 0.50
CA TYR A 27 -8.98 -2.12 0.09
C TYR A 27 -9.18 -3.26 1.08
N THR A 28 -9.04 -4.48 0.59
CA THR A 28 -9.26 -5.70 1.35
C THR A 28 -7.96 -6.49 1.52
N VAL A 29 -7.78 -7.09 2.69
CA VAL A 29 -6.68 -8.01 3.02
C VAL A 29 -7.28 -9.35 3.38
N ASN A 30 -6.85 -10.42 2.69
CA ASN A 30 -7.25 -11.79 3.00
C ASN A 30 -6.11 -12.77 2.65
N ASN A 31 -5.60 -13.50 3.63
CA ASN A 31 -4.55 -14.50 3.43
C ASN A 31 -5.03 -15.77 2.70
N ALA A 32 -6.34 -15.97 2.51
CA ALA A 32 -6.89 -16.98 1.59
C ALA A 32 -6.78 -16.59 0.10
N GLY A 33 -6.41 -15.33 -0.20
CA GLY A 33 -6.45 -14.76 -1.55
C GLY A 33 -7.81 -14.15 -1.89
N GLY A 34 -7.99 -13.74 -3.15
CA GLY A 34 -9.25 -13.12 -3.61
C GLY A 34 -9.51 -11.67 -3.16
N ALA A 35 -8.65 -11.11 -2.31
CA ALA A 35 -8.65 -9.73 -1.85
C ALA A 35 -7.67 -8.84 -2.63
N ASN A 36 -7.65 -7.54 -2.33
CA ASN A 36 -6.65 -6.62 -2.92
C ASN A 36 -5.22 -6.98 -2.51
N PHE A 37 -5.04 -7.47 -1.28
CA PHE A 37 -3.75 -7.88 -0.73
C PHE A 37 -3.88 -9.21 0.03
N THR A 38 -2.83 -10.02 0.02
CA THR A 38 -2.77 -11.27 0.79
C THR A 38 -2.23 -11.09 2.21
N SER A 39 -1.67 -9.91 2.52
CA SER A 39 -1.12 -9.59 3.83
C SER A 39 -1.20 -8.09 4.10
N LEU A 40 -1.17 -7.73 5.39
CA LEU A 40 -1.12 -6.32 5.78
C LEU A 40 0.21 -5.67 5.37
N GLY A 41 1.31 -6.43 5.34
CA GLY A 41 2.59 -5.93 4.85
C GLY A 41 2.61 -5.61 3.35
N ALA A 42 1.87 -6.37 2.53
CA ALA A 42 1.69 -6.02 1.12
C ALA A 42 0.88 -4.72 0.96
N ALA A 43 -0.15 -4.53 1.79
CA ALA A 43 -0.92 -3.28 1.81
C ALA A 43 -0.05 -2.08 2.25
N PHE A 44 0.83 -2.26 3.24
CA PHE A 44 1.76 -1.23 3.70
C PHE A 44 2.81 -0.88 2.64
N THR A 45 3.33 -1.89 1.95
CA THR A 45 4.21 -1.67 0.79
C THR A 45 3.50 -0.84 -0.28
N ALA A 46 2.22 -1.11 -0.56
CA ALA A 46 1.44 -0.32 -1.51
C ALA A 46 1.26 1.14 -1.03
N LEU A 47 0.94 1.35 0.25
CA LEU A 47 0.83 2.70 0.83
C LEU A 47 2.12 3.50 0.71
N GLU A 48 3.27 2.89 1.03
CA GLU A 48 4.57 3.55 0.96
C GLU A 48 5.00 3.84 -0.49
N THR A 49 4.69 2.95 -1.42
CA THR A 49 5.12 3.06 -2.83
C THR A 49 4.20 3.94 -3.67
N GLN A 50 2.88 3.88 -3.45
CA GLN A 50 1.88 4.60 -4.24
C GLN A 50 1.45 5.90 -3.57
N GLY A 51 1.57 6.00 -2.24
CA GLY A 51 1.00 7.09 -1.48
C GLY A 51 -0.52 7.10 -1.49
N VAL A 52 -1.11 8.15 -0.93
CA VAL A 52 -2.56 8.31 -0.76
C VAL A 52 -3.07 9.62 -1.37
N ASN A 53 -4.23 9.55 -2.04
CA ASN A 53 -4.92 10.70 -2.64
C ASN A 53 -6.39 10.77 -2.21
N GLY A 54 -6.65 10.41 -0.96
CA GLY A 54 -7.96 10.43 -0.34
C GLY A 54 -7.98 9.55 0.90
N ALA A 55 -9.18 9.39 1.48
CA ALA A 55 -9.39 8.46 2.57
C ALA A 55 -9.13 7.02 2.09
N VAL A 56 -8.34 6.27 2.86
CA VAL A 56 -8.06 4.86 2.64
C VAL A 56 -8.59 4.04 3.81
N VAL A 57 -9.34 2.99 3.50
CA VAL A 57 -9.79 1.99 4.47
C VAL A 57 -9.19 0.65 4.07
N ILE A 58 -8.50 -0.02 4.99
CA ILE A 58 -8.04 -1.40 4.85
C ILE A 58 -8.92 -2.27 5.73
N GLU A 59 -9.71 -3.15 5.09
CA GLU A 59 -10.55 -4.14 5.75
C GLU A 59 -9.88 -5.51 5.73
N ILE A 60 -9.71 -6.09 6.91
CA ILE A 60 -9.00 -7.36 7.10
C ILE A 60 -10.03 -8.47 7.34
N TYR A 61 -9.98 -9.51 6.50
CA TYR A 61 -10.77 -10.73 6.58
C TYR A 61 -9.93 -11.85 7.23
N ASP A 62 -10.57 -12.85 7.82
CA ASP A 62 -9.92 -13.98 8.49
C ASP A 62 -10.20 -15.35 7.84
N ASP A 63 -10.79 -15.38 6.64
CA ASP A 63 -11.13 -16.60 5.90
C ASP A 63 -9.95 -17.58 5.72
N GLY A 64 -8.71 -17.08 5.63
CA GLY A 64 -7.50 -17.90 5.50
C GLY A 64 -6.82 -18.24 6.84
N GLY A 65 -7.44 -17.89 7.97
CA GLY A 65 -6.95 -18.15 9.31
C GLY A 65 -5.92 -17.12 9.80
N THR A 66 -5.11 -17.52 10.78
CA THR A 66 -4.13 -16.64 11.43
C THR A 66 -3.12 -16.05 10.45
N TYR A 67 -2.92 -14.73 10.53
CA TYR A 67 -1.85 -14.03 9.83
C TYR A 67 -0.52 -14.26 10.55
N THR A 68 0.46 -14.85 9.86
CA THR A 68 1.84 -14.89 10.35
C THR A 68 2.54 -13.58 10.04
N THR A 69 2.91 -12.82 11.08
CA THR A 69 3.56 -11.51 10.93
C THR A 69 5.08 -11.64 10.83
N THR A 70 5.63 -10.86 9.93
CA THR A 70 7.06 -10.71 9.62
C THR A 70 7.40 -9.21 9.57
N ASN A 71 8.66 -8.84 9.32
CA ASN A 71 9.09 -7.43 9.40
C ASN A 71 8.38 -6.53 8.36
N GLU A 72 7.83 -7.14 7.32
CA GLU A 72 6.98 -6.53 6.31
C GLU A 72 5.68 -5.94 6.88
N TYR A 73 5.27 -6.31 8.09
CA TYR A 73 4.08 -5.76 8.78
C TYR A 73 4.34 -4.42 9.48
N ALA A 74 5.53 -3.85 9.36
CA ALA A 74 5.84 -2.55 9.92
C ALA A 74 5.59 -1.45 8.88
N LEU A 75 4.63 -0.56 9.15
CA LEU A 75 4.37 0.62 8.34
C LEU A 75 5.42 1.70 8.67
N GLY A 76 6.02 2.25 7.63
CA GLY A 76 7.01 3.30 7.69
C GLY A 76 8.44 2.79 7.87
N THR A 77 8.73 1.50 8.02
CA THR A 77 10.13 1.04 8.14
C THR A 77 10.64 0.34 6.87
N GLY A 78 9.95 0.55 5.74
CA GLY A 78 10.24 0.00 4.40
C GLY A 78 11.37 -1.02 4.36
N ASN A 79 11.01 -2.31 4.33
CA ASN A 79 11.94 -3.43 4.12
C ASN A 79 13.10 -3.52 5.16
N GLY A 80 12.81 -3.35 6.45
CA GLY A 80 13.76 -3.64 7.53
C GLY A 80 14.79 -2.53 7.81
N THR A 81 14.53 -1.29 7.38
CA THR A 81 15.34 -0.14 7.77
C THR A 81 14.79 0.50 9.04
N THR A 82 15.63 1.05 9.90
CA THR A 82 15.21 1.74 11.13
C THR A 82 14.68 3.15 10.89
N THR A 83 14.57 3.59 9.63
CA THR A 83 14.15 4.94 9.27
C THR A 83 12.69 4.96 8.88
N ALA A 84 11.91 5.81 9.55
CA ALA A 84 10.51 6.05 9.24
C ALA A 84 10.35 6.72 7.86
N ALA A 85 9.95 5.98 6.82
CA ALA A 85 9.40 6.48 5.58
C ALA A 85 7.94 6.92 5.80
N ALA A 86 7.65 8.20 5.59
CA ALA A 86 6.28 8.67 5.62
C ALA A 86 5.49 8.13 4.41
N VAL A 87 4.25 7.73 4.64
CA VAL A 87 3.30 7.51 3.55
C VAL A 87 3.05 8.85 2.86
N SER A 88 3.44 8.96 1.60
CA SER A 88 3.24 10.20 0.85
C SER A 88 1.76 10.46 0.63
N GLY A 89 1.31 11.70 0.85
CA GLY A 89 -0.08 12.09 0.66
C GLY A 89 -0.18 13.49 0.08
N LEU A 90 -1.15 13.71 -0.83
CA LEU A 90 -1.38 15.04 -1.42
C LEU A 90 -2.11 16.01 -0.48
N SER A 91 -2.62 15.53 0.65
CA SER A 91 -3.33 16.34 1.66
C SER A 91 -3.06 15.85 3.07
N ALA A 92 -2.93 16.79 4.01
CA ALA A 92 -2.87 16.51 5.45
C ALA A 92 -4.19 15.95 6.02
N THR A 93 -5.28 15.99 5.25
CA THR A 93 -6.59 15.44 5.64
C THR A 93 -6.81 14.00 5.19
N ASN A 94 -5.86 13.39 4.48
CA ASN A 94 -5.96 12.00 4.09
C ASN A 94 -5.94 11.10 5.34
N THR A 95 -6.98 10.29 5.50
CA THR A 95 -7.11 9.35 6.61
C THR A 95 -6.73 7.95 6.16
N LEU A 96 -6.05 7.20 7.04
CA LEU A 96 -5.84 5.77 6.90
C LEU A 96 -6.56 5.06 8.04
N THR A 97 -7.55 4.24 7.71
CA THR A 97 -8.25 3.39 8.67
C THR A 97 -7.88 1.94 8.41
N ILE A 98 -7.45 1.21 9.43
CA ILE A 98 -7.20 -0.23 9.37
C ILE A 98 -8.13 -0.89 10.38
N ARG A 99 -8.96 -1.83 9.92
CA ARG A 99 -9.97 -2.50 10.76
C ARG A 99 -10.25 -3.91 10.27
N ALA A 100 -10.80 -4.73 11.16
CA ALA A 100 -11.45 -5.97 10.73
C ALA A 100 -12.65 -5.65 9.82
N ALA A 101 -12.93 -6.50 8.84
CA ALA A 101 -14.19 -6.43 8.11
C ALA A 101 -15.36 -6.81 9.03
N SER A 102 -16.59 -6.52 8.60
CA SER A 102 -17.77 -6.75 9.43
C SER A 102 -17.97 -8.24 9.70
N GLY A 103 -17.96 -8.64 10.98
CA GLY A 103 -18.09 -10.04 11.39
C GLY A 103 -16.78 -10.81 11.47
N GLU A 104 -15.66 -10.18 11.10
CA GLU A 104 -14.33 -10.80 11.10
C GLU A 104 -13.58 -10.56 12.42
N ASN A 105 -12.73 -11.51 12.80
CA ASN A 105 -11.87 -11.45 13.98
C ASN A 105 -10.42 -11.87 13.65
N PRO A 106 -9.71 -11.11 12.79
CA PRO A 106 -8.38 -11.49 12.34
C PRO A 106 -7.38 -11.58 13.49
N VAL A 107 -6.68 -12.71 13.54
CA VAL A 107 -5.62 -12.97 14.50
C VAL A 107 -4.27 -12.80 13.82
N PHE A 108 -3.39 -12.02 14.42
CA PHE A 108 -2.00 -11.83 13.98
C PHE A 108 -1.07 -12.48 15.00
N SER A 109 -0.15 -13.33 14.53
CA SER A 109 0.86 -13.99 15.37
C SER A 109 2.22 -13.96 14.70
N GLY A 110 3.29 -13.77 15.46
CA GLY A 110 4.64 -13.66 14.91
C GLY A 110 5.57 -12.82 15.78
N SER A 111 6.83 -12.69 15.34
CA SER A 111 7.90 -12.02 16.10
C SER A 111 8.10 -10.56 15.70
N SER A 112 7.38 -10.07 14.69
CA SER A 112 7.60 -8.73 14.14
C SER A 112 6.63 -7.72 14.76
N ALA A 113 7.21 -6.94 15.67
CA ALA A 113 6.84 -5.58 16.06
C ALA A 113 5.34 -5.22 16.01
N ILE A 114 4.60 -5.58 17.05
CA ILE A 114 3.74 -4.54 17.66
C ILE A 114 4.71 -3.55 18.30
N SER A 115 5.34 -2.70 17.48
CA SER A 115 5.85 -1.43 17.99
C SER A 115 4.60 -0.65 18.31
N LYS A 116 4.12 -0.78 19.56
CA LYS A 116 3.06 0.06 20.14
C LYS A 116 3.23 1.44 19.54
N PHE A 117 2.22 1.96 18.84
CA PHE A 117 2.20 3.31 18.24
C PHE A 117 2.85 4.31 19.21
N GLY A 118 4.17 4.49 19.08
CA GLY A 118 5.00 5.00 20.17
C GLY A 118 4.98 6.51 20.21
N THR A 119 4.62 7.13 19.10
CA THR A 119 4.42 8.56 18.93
C THR A 119 3.52 8.74 17.72
N SER A 120 2.37 9.38 17.89
CA SER A 120 1.60 9.89 16.76
C SER A 120 2.50 10.84 15.96
N TYR A 121 2.87 10.47 14.74
CA TYR A 121 3.56 11.38 13.84
C TYR A 121 2.50 12.27 13.19
N THR A 122 2.18 13.40 13.82
CA THR A 122 1.44 14.47 13.15
C THR A 122 2.44 15.16 12.22
N GLY A 123 2.31 14.95 10.91
CA GLY A 123 3.07 15.70 9.92
C GLY A 123 2.92 17.20 10.17
N THR A 124 4.03 17.92 10.15
CA THR A 124 4.09 19.39 10.24
C THR A 124 3.52 20.05 9.00
#